data_AF-A0A439DDL3-F1
#
_entry.id   AF-A0A439DDL3-F1
#
_cell.length_a   1.000
_cell.length_b   1.000
_cell.length_c   1.000
_cell.angle_alpha   90.00
_cell.angle_beta   90.00
_cell.angle_gamma   90.00
#
_symmetry.space_group_name_H-M   'P 1'
#
loop_
_entity.id
_entity.type
_entity.pdbx_description
1 polymer ?
#
loop_
_entity_poly.entity_id
_entity_poly.type
_entity_poly.pdbx_seq_one_letter_code
_entity_poly.pdbx_strand_id
1 'polypeptide(L)'
;MPGSLRHIASSSKGTSRLESVQFEFFRLVCAPEYAVLFEMASWESLVLRYAIVEPCIYHSALAISALTWNHYSPIPHWYDPDTDAKSVAEYATIQYNLAICRLNARLDSSMLDRDMTNLTILSALLFINIEFLRRERASSFRESFILTHLHGATRLLRDLQFRTRPEPGSVSQCLEIGLSHIERQAEQLEGGMV
;
A
#
# COMPACT_ATOMS: atom_id res chain seq x y z
N MET A 1 -24.37 -27.75 -12.92
CA MET A 1 -24.32 -27.70 -11.45
C MET A 1 -23.37 -26.58 -11.04
N PRO A 2 -23.84 -25.37 -10.70
CA PRO A 2 -22.99 -24.31 -10.19
C PRO A 2 -23.01 -24.31 -8.65
N GLY A 3 -21.84 -24.56 -8.04
CA GLY A 3 -21.64 -24.56 -6.61
C GLY A 3 -21.54 -23.16 -6.03
N SER A 4 -22.54 -22.85 -5.21
CA SER A 4 -22.74 -21.76 -4.25
C SER A 4 -21.52 -20.92 -3.81
N LEU A 5 -21.67 -19.61 -3.99
CA LEU A 5 -21.03 -18.55 -3.21
C LEU A 5 -21.41 -18.64 -1.72
N ARG A 6 -20.57 -18.01 -0.89
CA ARG A 6 -20.80 -17.40 0.44
C ARG A 6 -20.13 -18.11 1.61
N HIS A 7 -18.99 -17.57 2.02
CA HIS A 7 -18.68 -17.33 3.44
C HIS A 7 -17.59 -16.26 3.56
N ILE A 8 -17.95 -15.00 3.30
CA ILE A 8 -17.22 -13.88 3.92
C ILE A 8 -17.99 -13.60 5.21
N ALA A 9 -17.58 -14.28 6.28
CA ALA A 9 -18.11 -14.01 7.60
C ALA A 9 -17.72 -12.58 7.99
N SER A 10 -18.72 -11.71 8.08
CA SER A 10 -18.63 -10.48 8.85
C SER A 10 -18.52 -10.85 10.33
N SER A 11 -17.31 -11.10 10.80
CA SER A 11 -17.04 -11.18 12.24
C SER A 11 -16.36 -9.87 12.64
N SER A 12 -17.02 -9.12 13.52
CA SER A 12 -16.41 -8.01 14.26
C SER A 12 -15.39 -8.56 15.25
N LYS A 13 -14.34 -9.22 14.75
CA LYS A 13 -13.16 -9.58 15.54
C LYS A 13 -12.42 -8.29 15.82
N GLY A 14 -12.04 -8.06 17.07
CA GLY A 14 -11.03 -7.06 17.40
C GLY A 14 -9.77 -7.31 16.57
N THR A 15 -8.99 -6.25 16.33
CA THR A 15 -7.72 -6.34 15.59
C THR A 15 -6.88 -7.48 16.14
N SER A 16 -6.38 -8.36 15.26
CA SER A 16 -5.60 -9.51 15.73
C SER A 16 -4.34 -9.04 16.47
N ARG A 17 -3.79 -9.89 17.35
CA ARG A 17 -2.54 -9.55 18.05
C ARG A 17 -1.41 -9.30 17.06
N LEU A 18 -1.34 -10.10 15.99
CA LEU A 18 -0.32 -9.95 14.97
C LEU A 18 -0.53 -8.67 14.16
N GLU A 19 -1.77 -8.36 13.76
CA GLU A 19 -2.11 -7.11 13.09
C GLU A 19 -1.73 -5.90 13.95
N SER A 20 -1.98 -5.95 15.26
CA SER A 20 -1.60 -4.88 16.19
C SER A 20 -0.08 -4.69 16.27
N VAL A 21 0.69 -5.78 16.33
CA VAL A 21 2.16 -5.75 16.34
C VAL A 21 2.72 -5.22 15.02
N GLN A 22 2.17 -5.68 13.89
CA GLN A 22 2.58 -5.21 12.57
C GLN A 22 2.21 -3.75 12.34
N PHE A 23 1.04 -3.30 12.78
CA PHE A 23 0.66 -1.90 12.67
C PHE A 23 1.53 -0.99 13.54
N GLU A 24 1.91 -1.45 14.74
CA GLU A 24 2.82 -0.69 15.59
C GLU A 24 4.23 -0.61 15.01
N PHE A 25 4.73 -1.70 14.41
CA PHE A 25 5.99 -1.68 13.68
C PHE A 25 5.92 -0.75 12.46
N PHE A 26 4.83 -0.77 11.70
CA PHE A 26 4.61 0.18 10.62
C PHE A 26 4.69 1.63 11.11
N ARG A 27 4.03 1.92 12.23
CA ARG A 27 3.95 3.27 12.81
C ARG A 27 5.30 3.77 13.31
N LEU A 28 6.08 2.91 13.96
CA LEU A 28 7.33 3.30 14.60
C LEU A 28 8.55 3.23 13.66
N VAL A 29 8.48 2.41 12.61
CA VAL A 29 9.63 2.11 11.75
C VAL A 29 9.32 2.46 10.30
N CYS A 30 8.35 1.79 9.67
CA CYS A 30 8.15 1.92 8.23
C CYS A 30 7.73 3.34 7.83
N ALA A 31 6.71 3.92 8.47
CA ALA A 31 6.20 5.23 8.09
C ALA A 31 7.25 6.35 8.21
N PRO A 32 8.04 6.44 9.31
CA PRO A 32 9.18 7.35 9.39
C PRO A 32 10.26 7.09 8.35
N GLU A 33 10.61 5.83 8.11
CA GLU A 33 11.65 5.48 7.13
C GLU A 33 11.27 5.92 5.71
N TYR A 34 10.01 5.67 5.30
CA TYR A 34 9.51 6.14 4.01
C TYR A 34 9.45 7.67 3.92
N ALA A 35 9.17 8.36 5.02
CA ALA A 35 9.21 9.83 5.02
C ALA A 35 10.64 10.35 4.78
N VAL A 36 11.66 9.65 5.28
CA VAL A 36 13.07 9.94 4.98
C VAL A 36 13.39 9.61 3.52
N LEU A 37 13.01 8.42 3.03
CA LEU A 37 13.26 7.97 1.66
C LEU A 37 12.64 8.93 0.62
N PHE A 38 11.41 9.37 0.85
CA PHE A 38 10.73 10.32 -0.04
C PHE A 38 11.13 11.78 0.20
N GLU A 39 12.05 12.05 1.14
CA GLU A 39 12.44 13.40 1.58
C GLU A 39 11.22 14.27 1.92
N MET A 40 10.23 13.65 2.58
CA MET A 40 8.90 14.20 2.75
C MET A 40 8.37 13.92 4.16
N ALA A 41 8.61 14.86 5.07
CA ALA A 41 8.14 14.77 6.45
C ALA A 41 6.62 14.58 6.59
N SER A 42 5.82 15.14 5.65
CA SER A 42 4.37 15.00 5.67
C SER A 42 3.89 13.57 5.38
N TRP A 43 4.72 12.72 4.76
CA TRP A 43 4.37 11.36 4.38
C TRP A 43 3.94 10.51 5.57
N GLU A 44 4.72 10.55 6.66
CA GLU A 44 4.43 9.78 7.88
C GLU A 44 3.04 10.15 8.43
N SER A 45 2.79 11.43 8.64
CA SER A 45 1.50 11.91 9.17
C SER A 45 0.33 11.59 8.23
N LEU A 46 0.56 11.67 6.91
CA LEU A 46 -0.43 11.38 5.89
C LEU A 46 -0.83 9.90 5.92
N VAL A 47 0.15 9.00 5.80
CA VAL A 47 -0.10 7.57 5.71
C VAL A 47 -0.71 7.03 6.99
N LEU A 48 -0.28 7.51 8.16
CA LEU A 48 -0.85 7.09 9.44
C LEU A 48 -2.29 7.55 9.61
N ARG A 49 -2.60 8.79 9.26
CA ARG A 49 -3.99 9.30 9.32
C ARG A 49 -4.92 8.46 8.43
N TYR A 50 -4.47 8.16 7.21
CA TYR A 50 -5.24 7.33 6.28
C TYR A 50 -5.33 5.88 6.75
N ALA A 51 -4.28 5.29 7.31
CA ALA A 51 -4.31 3.92 7.81
C ALA A 51 -5.26 3.72 9.00
N ILE A 52 -5.49 4.76 9.81
CA ILE A 52 -6.44 4.71 10.92
C ILE A 52 -7.89 4.69 10.41
N VAL A 53 -8.19 5.40 9.32
CA VAL A 53 -9.57 5.65 8.86
C VAL A 53 -9.99 4.82 7.64
N GLU A 54 -9.04 4.43 6.78
CA GLU A 54 -9.30 3.71 5.53
C GLU A 54 -8.73 2.27 5.60
N PRO A 55 -9.59 1.24 5.61
CA PRO A 55 -9.16 -0.15 5.73
C PRO A 55 -8.19 -0.62 4.64
N CYS A 56 -8.28 -0.07 3.41
CA CYS A 56 -7.32 -0.41 2.35
C CYS A 56 -5.91 0.02 2.72
N ILE A 57 -5.75 1.20 3.32
CA ILE A 57 -4.45 1.73 3.74
C ILE A 57 -3.94 0.95 4.95
N TYR A 58 -4.83 0.59 5.89
CA TYR A 58 -4.48 -0.28 7.01
C TYR A 58 -3.87 -1.61 6.55
N HIS A 59 -4.55 -2.33 5.67
CA HIS A 59 -4.05 -3.62 5.19
C HIS A 59 -2.78 -3.48 4.34
N SER A 60 -2.62 -2.40 3.57
CA SER A 60 -1.35 -2.09 2.90
C SER A 60 -0.20 -1.90 3.89
N ALA A 61 -0.45 -1.16 4.98
CA ALA A 61 0.54 -0.93 6.04
C ALA A 61 0.99 -2.24 6.70
N LEU A 62 0.06 -3.17 6.95
CA LEU A 62 0.37 -4.50 7.49
C LEU A 62 1.24 -5.32 6.54
N ALA A 63 0.95 -5.29 5.24
CA ALA A 63 1.74 -5.99 4.23
C ALA A 63 3.18 -5.44 4.15
N ILE A 64 3.32 -4.11 4.11
CA ILE A 64 4.62 -3.42 4.09
C ILE A 64 5.41 -3.79 5.35
N SER A 65 4.80 -3.63 6.54
CA SER A 65 5.44 -3.95 7.82
C SER A 65 6.00 -5.36 7.86
N ALA A 66 5.19 -6.36 7.48
CA ALA A 66 5.62 -7.75 7.53
C ALA A 66 6.82 -8.01 6.60
N LEU A 67 6.80 -7.44 5.39
CA LEU A 67 7.88 -7.57 4.42
C LEU A 67 9.16 -6.87 4.89
N THR A 68 9.04 -5.63 5.36
CA THR A 68 10.16 -4.82 5.87
C THR A 68 10.78 -5.43 7.12
N TRP A 69 9.97 -5.85 8.09
CA TRP A 69 10.48 -6.52 9.29
C TRP A 69 11.27 -7.77 8.88
N ASN A 70 10.71 -8.62 8.04
CA ASN A 70 11.43 -9.82 7.61
C ASN A 70 12.67 -9.53 6.76
N HIS A 71 12.77 -8.34 6.14
CA HIS A 71 14.01 -7.90 5.48
C HIS A 71 15.09 -7.60 6.52
N TYR A 72 14.77 -6.86 7.58
CA TYR A 72 15.72 -6.54 8.65
C TYR A 72 16.08 -7.74 9.54
N SER A 73 15.10 -8.59 9.83
CA SER A 73 15.27 -9.75 10.71
C SER A 73 14.43 -10.90 10.17
N PRO A 74 14.99 -11.76 9.31
CA PRO A 74 14.28 -12.91 8.75
C PRO A 74 13.63 -13.77 9.82
N ILE A 75 12.34 -14.08 9.66
CA ILE A 75 11.54 -14.85 10.61
C ILE A 75 11.39 -16.27 10.07
N PRO A 76 12.11 -17.26 10.62
CA PRO A 76 12.12 -18.62 10.08
C PRO A 76 10.80 -19.38 10.29
N HIS A 77 10.00 -19.00 11.30
CA HIS A 77 8.77 -19.69 11.66
C HIS A 77 7.61 -18.70 11.86
N TRP A 78 7.10 -18.18 10.74
CA TRP A 78 5.91 -17.34 10.75
C TRP A 78 4.64 -18.18 10.76
N TYR A 79 3.72 -17.86 11.65
CA TYR A 79 2.37 -18.40 11.62
C TYR A 79 1.37 -17.36 12.14
N ASP A 80 0.31 -17.13 11.37
CA ASP A 80 -0.83 -16.32 11.80
C ASP A 80 -2.09 -17.19 11.87
N PRO A 81 -2.64 -17.44 13.07
CA PRO A 81 -3.84 -18.26 13.21
C PRO A 81 -5.12 -17.61 12.67
N ASP A 82 -5.15 -16.27 12.52
CA ASP A 82 -6.35 -15.59 12.04
C ASP A 82 -6.48 -15.63 10.50
N THR A 83 -5.35 -15.65 9.79
CA THR A 83 -5.31 -15.73 8.32
C THR A 83 -4.85 -17.08 7.78
N ASP A 84 -4.41 -18.00 8.66
CA ASP A 84 -3.71 -19.26 8.32
C ASP A 84 -2.44 -19.06 7.48
N ALA A 85 -1.83 -17.87 7.52
CA ALA A 85 -0.59 -17.60 6.80
C ALA A 85 0.57 -18.36 7.43
N LYS A 86 1.31 -19.12 6.61
CA LYS A 86 2.45 -19.97 7.03
C LYS A 86 3.80 -19.36 6.66
N SER A 87 3.79 -18.18 6.06
CA SER A 87 4.99 -17.40 5.78
C SER A 87 4.66 -15.91 5.77
N VAL A 88 5.70 -15.08 5.92
CA VAL A 88 5.59 -13.62 5.74
C VAL A 88 5.08 -13.27 4.34
N ALA A 89 5.52 -14.01 3.32
CA ALA A 89 5.09 -13.77 1.95
C ALA A 89 3.60 -14.07 1.74
N GLU A 90 3.09 -15.14 2.36
CA GLU A 90 1.66 -15.45 2.36
C GLU A 90 0.85 -14.40 3.11
N TYR A 91 1.28 -14.02 4.33
CA TYR A 91 0.61 -12.98 5.11
C TYR A 91 0.54 -11.65 4.35
N ALA A 92 1.66 -11.20 3.80
CA ALA A 92 1.71 -9.98 3.00
C ALA A 92 0.81 -10.06 1.76
N THR A 93 0.72 -11.24 1.12
CA THR A 93 -0.20 -11.46 -0.02
C THR A 93 -1.66 -11.35 0.40
N ILE A 94 -2.03 -11.94 1.54
CA ILE A 94 -3.39 -11.87 2.08
C ILE A 94 -3.76 -10.43 2.40
N GLN A 95 -2.88 -9.72 3.12
CA GLN A 95 -3.10 -8.32 3.49
C GLN A 95 -3.18 -7.41 2.25
N TYR A 96 -2.32 -7.62 1.25
CA TYR A 96 -2.39 -6.88 0.00
C TYR A 96 -3.69 -7.13 -0.77
N ASN A 97 -4.15 -8.38 -0.86
CA ASN A 97 -5.45 -8.70 -1.48
C ASN A 97 -6.61 -8.07 -0.71
N LEU A 98 -6.57 -8.07 0.63
CA LEU A 98 -7.56 -7.38 1.46
C LEU A 98 -7.56 -5.87 1.15
N ALA A 99 -6.38 -5.26 1.01
CA ALA A 99 -6.27 -3.85 0.67
C ALA A 99 -6.94 -3.52 -0.68
N ILE A 100 -6.70 -4.33 -1.71
CA ILE A 100 -7.34 -4.20 -3.03
C ILE A 100 -8.86 -4.34 -2.91
N CYS A 101 -9.33 -5.38 -2.23
CA CYS A 101 -10.77 -5.62 -2.02
C CYS A 101 -11.44 -4.43 -1.30
N ARG A 102 -10.79 -3.87 -0.28
CA ARG A 102 -11.30 -2.72 0.47
C ARG A 102 -11.32 -1.45 -0.37
N LEU A 103 -10.28 -1.22 -1.18
CA LEU A 103 -10.25 -0.07 -2.09
C LEU A 103 -11.36 -0.16 -3.14
N ASN A 104 -11.54 -1.33 -3.76
CA ASN A 104 -12.60 -1.54 -4.75
C ASN A 104 -13.99 -1.35 -4.14
N ALA A 105 -14.25 -1.93 -2.96
CA ALA A 105 -15.53 -1.72 -2.27
C ALA A 105 -15.77 -0.24 -1.93
N ARG A 106 -14.72 0.50 -1.57
CA ARG A 106 -14.79 1.95 -1.32
C ARG A 106 -15.08 2.74 -2.60
N LEU A 107 -14.45 2.38 -3.72
CA LEU A 107 -14.70 2.98 -5.04
C LEU A 107 -16.12 2.72 -5.53
N ASP A 108 -16.65 1.50 -5.36
CA ASP A 108 -18.00 1.14 -5.79
C ASP A 108 -19.10 1.85 -5.00
N SER A 109 -18.82 2.23 -3.75
CA SER A 109 -19.80 2.84 -2.84
C SER A 109 -19.73 4.36 -2.77
N SER A 110 -18.80 5.00 -3.48
CA SER A 110 -18.49 6.42 -3.30
C SER A 110 -18.49 7.17 -4.63
N MET A 111 -18.87 8.45 -4.61
CA MET A 111 -18.61 9.32 -5.75
C MET A 111 -17.13 9.67 -5.83
N LEU A 112 -16.62 9.81 -7.06
CA LEU A 112 -15.23 10.18 -7.30
C LEU A 112 -15.03 11.67 -6.98
N ASP A 113 -14.74 11.96 -5.72
CA ASP A 113 -14.37 13.28 -5.22
C ASP A 113 -12.85 13.38 -4.95
N ARG A 114 -12.43 14.53 -4.42
CA ARG A 114 -11.02 14.81 -4.15
C ARG A 114 -10.42 13.81 -3.15
N ASP A 115 -11.15 13.46 -2.10
CA ASP A 115 -10.64 12.61 -1.03
C ASP A 115 -10.54 11.15 -1.50
N MET A 116 -11.53 10.69 -2.26
CA MET A 116 -11.49 9.39 -2.95
C MET A 116 -10.34 9.29 -3.96
N THR A 117 -10.07 10.37 -4.69
CA THR A 117 -8.93 10.41 -5.64
C THR A 117 -7.60 10.35 -4.88
N ASN A 118 -7.44 11.14 -3.81
CA ASN A 118 -6.25 11.10 -2.96
C ASN A 118 -6.04 9.72 -2.33
N LEU A 119 -7.11 9.08 -1.84
CA LEU A 119 -7.07 7.72 -1.31
C LEU A 119 -6.59 6.71 -2.36
N THR A 120 -7.10 6.83 -3.58
CA THR A 120 -6.75 5.91 -4.68
C THR A 120 -5.28 6.05 -5.06
N ILE A 121 -4.78 7.29 -5.16
CA ILE A 121 -3.37 7.56 -5.46
C ILE A 121 -2.47 7.06 -4.30
N LEU A 122 -2.84 7.34 -3.05
CA LEU A 122 -2.07 6.85 -1.89
C LEU A 122 -2.03 5.32 -1.86
N SER A 123 -3.17 4.66 -2.12
CA SER A 123 -3.23 3.19 -2.20
C SER A 123 -2.29 2.66 -3.28
N ALA A 124 -2.29 3.27 -4.47
CA ALA A 124 -1.39 2.89 -5.55
C ALA A 124 0.09 3.04 -5.17
N LEU A 125 0.47 4.13 -4.49
CA LEU A 125 1.83 4.30 -3.97
C LEU A 125 2.22 3.18 -3.00
N LEU A 126 1.34 2.80 -2.08
CA LEU A 126 1.62 1.71 -1.14
C LEU A 126 1.66 0.35 -1.84
N PHE A 127 0.83 0.12 -2.85
CA PHE A 127 0.86 -1.11 -3.65
C PHE A 127 2.19 -1.25 -4.41
N ILE A 128 2.69 -0.17 -5.00
CA ILE A 128 4.01 -0.14 -5.62
C ILE A 128 5.10 -0.51 -4.61
N ASN A 129 5.05 0.04 -3.39
CA ASN A 129 5.99 -0.31 -2.33
C ASN A 129 5.95 -1.81 -1.97
N ILE A 130 4.76 -2.39 -1.87
CA ILE A 130 4.59 -3.83 -1.63
C ILE A 130 5.23 -4.65 -2.78
N GLU A 131 5.00 -4.26 -4.03
CA GLU A 131 5.59 -4.95 -5.19
C GLU A 131 7.12 -4.86 -5.20
N PHE A 132 7.71 -3.70 -4.85
CA PHE A 132 9.15 -3.56 -4.71
C PHE A 132 9.73 -4.49 -3.63
N LEU A 133 9.13 -4.50 -2.43
CA LEU A 133 9.55 -5.36 -1.32
C LEU A 133 9.42 -6.86 -1.64
N ARG A 134 8.48 -7.23 -2.52
CA ARG A 134 8.33 -8.61 -3.01
C ARG A 134 9.37 -8.96 -4.08
N ARG A 135 9.76 -8.01 -4.94
CA ARG A 135 10.72 -8.21 -6.05
C ARG A 135 12.09 -8.65 -5.56
N GLU A 136 12.56 -8.13 -4.42
CA GLU A 136 13.84 -8.51 -3.82
C GLU A 136 13.93 -10.03 -3.52
N ARG A 137 12.81 -10.75 -3.50
CA ARG A 137 12.74 -12.19 -3.18
C ARG A 137 12.23 -13.10 -4.29
N ALA A 138 11.70 -12.57 -5.39
CA ALA A 138 11.15 -13.37 -6.48
C ALA A 138 12.00 -13.21 -7.75
N SER A 139 12.54 -14.32 -8.25
CA SER A 139 13.33 -14.39 -9.49
C SER A 139 12.51 -14.19 -10.79
N SER A 140 11.25 -13.77 -10.69
CA SER A 140 10.36 -13.58 -11.84
C SER A 140 9.81 -12.15 -11.86
N PHE A 141 9.98 -11.51 -13.01
CA PHE A 141 9.80 -10.10 -13.27
C PHE A 141 8.31 -9.70 -13.20
N ARG A 142 7.90 -8.96 -12.15
CA ARG A 142 6.55 -8.39 -11.96
C ARG A 142 6.45 -6.91 -12.34
N GLU A 143 7.29 -6.43 -13.26
CA GLU A 143 7.32 -5.02 -13.68
C GLU A 143 5.96 -4.50 -14.16
N SER A 144 5.15 -5.40 -14.75
CA SER A 144 3.81 -5.09 -15.24
C SER A 144 2.85 -4.50 -14.19
N PHE A 145 2.94 -4.89 -12.92
CA PHE A 145 2.04 -4.39 -11.87
C PHE A 145 2.47 -3.01 -11.36
N ILE A 146 3.77 -2.78 -11.18
CA ILE A 146 4.32 -1.49 -10.75
C ILE A 146 3.95 -0.40 -11.77
N LEU A 147 4.19 -0.66 -13.06
CA LEU A 147 3.84 0.29 -14.13
C LEU A 147 2.34 0.55 -14.22
N THR A 148 1.51 -0.47 -13.98
CA THR A 148 0.05 -0.31 -13.99
C THR A 148 -0.41 0.63 -12.87
N HIS A 149 0.10 0.44 -11.64
CA HIS A 149 -0.23 1.31 -10.51
C HIS A 149 0.29 2.73 -10.72
N LEU A 150 1.51 2.86 -11.26
CA LEU A 150 2.14 4.15 -11.51
C LEU A 150 1.36 4.96 -12.56
N HIS A 151 1.07 4.37 -13.73
CA HIS A 151 0.30 5.03 -14.78
C HIS A 151 -1.11 5.44 -14.30
N GLY A 152 -1.77 4.57 -13.54
CA GLY A 152 -3.08 4.86 -12.97
C GLY A 152 -3.03 6.05 -12.01
N ALA A 153 -2.05 6.06 -11.10
CA ALA A 153 -1.88 7.12 -10.11
C ALA A 153 -1.50 8.47 -10.75
N THR A 154 -0.55 8.48 -11.69
CA THR A 154 -0.14 9.68 -12.42
C THR A 154 -1.30 10.29 -13.22
N ARG A 155 -2.14 9.45 -13.84
CA ARG A 155 -3.35 9.93 -14.54
C ARG A 155 -4.34 10.60 -13.57
N LEU A 156 -4.64 9.96 -12.44
CA LEU A 156 -5.57 10.50 -11.44
C LEU A 156 -5.06 11.81 -10.83
N LEU A 157 -3.76 11.92 -10.59
CA LEU A 157 -3.16 13.14 -10.06
C LEU A 157 -3.30 14.31 -11.04
N ARG A 158 -3.01 14.09 -12.32
CA ARG A 158 -3.19 15.11 -13.37
C ARG A 158 -4.63 15.59 -13.47
N ASP A 159 -5.58 14.66 -13.43
CA ASP A 159 -7.01 14.99 -13.47
C ASP A 159 -7.42 15.84 -12.24
N LEU A 160 -6.85 15.56 -11.07
CA LEU A 160 -7.11 16.30 -9.84
C LEU A 160 -6.50 17.70 -9.86
N GLN A 161 -5.26 17.85 -10.32
CA GLN A 161 -4.60 19.15 -10.49
C GLN A 161 -5.32 20.03 -11.53
N PHE A 162 -5.88 19.44 -12.59
CA PHE A 162 -6.67 20.19 -13.57
C PHE A 162 -7.95 20.74 -12.95
N ARG A 163 -8.61 19.95 -12.08
CA ARG A 163 -9.86 20.35 -11.42
C ARG A 163 -9.64 21.33 -10.28
N THR A 164 -8.46 21.33 -9.67
CA THR A 164 -8.21 22.03 -8.41
C THR A 164 -6.78 22.56 -8.36
N ARG A 165 -6.62 23.86 -8.11
CA ARG A 165 -5.28 24.44 -7.88
C ARG A 165 -4.67 23.79 -6.63
N PRO A 166 -3.47 23.20 -6.71
CA PRO A 166 -2.83 22.61 -5.55
C PRO A 166 -2.41 23.71 -4.57
N GLU A 167 -2.93 23.61 -3.34
CA GLU A 167 -2.50 24.45 -2.23
C GLU A 167 -1.19 23.90 -1.64
N PRO A 168 -0.23 24.76 -1.24
CA PRO A 168 0.98 24.34 -0.55
C PRO A 168 0.65 23.53 0.71
N GLY A 169 1.29 22.38 0.89
CA GLY A 169 1.06 21.46 2.00
C GLY A 169 -0.18 20.57 1.86
N SER A 170 -0.87 20.62 0.71
CA SER A 170 -2.03 19.75 0.47
C SER A 170 -1.65 18.27 0.32
N VAL A 171 -2.60 17.38 0.58
CA VAL A 171 -2.44 15.93 0.35
C VAL A 171 -2.01 15.65 -1.09
N SER A 172 -2.58 16.37 -2.05
CA SER A 172 -2.28 16.17 -3.47
C SER A 172 -0.85 16.55 -3.83
N GLN A 173 -0.27 17.59 -3.21
CA GLN A 173 1.15 17.92 -3.37
C GLN A 173 2.06 16.85 -2.73
N CYS A 174 1.68 16.34 -1.57
CA CYS A 174 2.37 15.24 -0.91
C CYS A 174 2.40 13.99 -1.81
N LEU A 175 1.27 13.66 -2.45
CA LEU A 175 1.17 12.52 -3.37
C LEU A 175 1.95 12.73 -4.67
N GLU A 176 1.98 13.96 -5.19
CA GLU A 176 2.77 14.34 -6.37
C GLU A 176 4.26 14.08 -6.15
N ILE A 177 4.82 14.61 -5.06
CA ILE A 177 6.25 14.42 -4.76
C ILE A 177 6.57 12.93 -4.59
N GLY A 178 5.67 12.15 -3.97
CA GLY A 178 5.82 10.71 -3.80
C GLY A 178 5.83 9.96 -5.14
N LEU A 179 4.91 10.29 -6.04
CA LEU A 179 4.88 9.73 -7.39
C LEU A 179 6.15 10.08 -8.17
N SER A 180 6.58 11.34 -8.16
CA SER A 180 7.83 11.75 -8.85
C SER A 180 9.08 11.10 -8.29
N HIS A 181 9.09 10.71 -7.00
CA HIS A 181 10.19 9.91 -6.45
C HIS A 181 10.17 8.49 -7.03
N ILE A 182 9.01 7.84 -7.06
CA ILE A 182 8.86 6.48 -7.61
C ILE A 182 9.14 6.44 -9.11
N GLU A 183 8.70 7.43 -9.88
CA GLU A 183 9.00 7.55 -11.32
C GLU A 183 10.51 7.56 -11.55
N ARG A 184 11.26 8.39 -10.80
CA ARG A 184 12.73 8.43 -10.87
C ARG A 184 13.39 7.10 -10.49
N GLN A 185 12.86 6.39 -9.49
CA GLN A 185 13.38 5.08 -9.11
C GLN A 185 13.08 4.01 -10.19
N ALA A 186 11.91 4.04 -10.81
CA ALA A 186 11.55 3.12 -11.89
C ALA A 186 12.45 3.33 -13.12
N GLU A 187 12.70 4.58 -13.51
CA GLU A 187 13.62 4.93 -14.61
C GLU A 187 15.06 4.45 -14.35
N GLN A 188 15.54 4.52 -13.11
CA GLN A 188 16.86 4.00 -12.73
C GLN A 188 16.94 2.47 -12.80
N LEU A 189 15.84 1.78 -12.49
CA LEU A 189 15.75 0.32 -12.59
C LEU A 189 15.69 -0.16 -14.04
N GLU A 190 15.02 0.57 -14.93
CA GLU A 190 14.99 0.29 -16.37
C GLU A 190 16.33 0.64 -17.04
N GLY A 191 16.95 1.77 -16.68
CA GLY A 191 18.23 2.21 -17.22
C GLY A 191 19.44 1.37 -16.80
N GLY A 192 19.33 0.58 -15.71
CA GLY A 192 20.35 -0.37 -15.27
C GLY A 192 20.32 -1.73 -15.99
N MET A 193 19.41 -1.92 -16.95
CA MET A 193 19.23 -3.15 -17.74
C MET A 193 19.72 -3.03 -19.20
N VAL A 194 20.41 -1.94 -19.56
CA VAL A 194 21.04 -1.72 -20.87
C VAL A 194 22.56 -1.81 -20.77
#